data_AF-A0A2E3J869-F1
#
_entry.id   AF-A0A2E3J869-F1
#
_cell.length_a   1.000
_cell.length_b   1.000
_cell.length_c   1.000
_cell.angle_alpha   90.00
_cell.angle_beta   90.00
_cell.angle_gamma   90.00
#
_symmetry.space_group_name_H-M   'P 1'
#
loop_
_entity.id
_entity.type
_entity.pdbx_description
1 polymer ?
#
loop_
_entity_poly.entity_id
_entity_poly.type
_entity_poly.pdbx_seq_one_letter_code
_entity_poly.pdbx_strand_id
1 'polypeptide(L)' 'MAVPEQIVDRDRLIELIRQRNTPEQIAEIFRVDGGIVRDMIRRLEQNGYYDLLHSGEKQQG' A
#
# COMPACT_ATOMS: atom_id res chain seq x y z
N MET A 1 -11.02 1.14 -22.60
CA MET A 1 -9.59 0.98 -22.24
C MET A 1 -9.55 0.23 -20.93
N ALA A 2 -9.08 -1.02 -20.95
CA ALA A 2 -8.88 -1.79 -19.72
C ALA A 2 -7.72 -1.13 -18.96
N VAL A 3 -7.99 -0.68 -17.74
CA VAL A 3 -6.95 -0.25 -16.81
C VAL A 3 -6.05 -1.48 -16.63
N PRO A 4 -4.73 -1.40 -16.82
CA PRO A 4 -3.88 -2.57 -16.67
C PRO A 4 -4.01 -3.05 -15.22
N GLU A 5 -4.68 -4.18 -15.06
CA GLU A 5 -4.64 -4.95 -13.84
C GLU A 5 -3.16 -5.23 -13.57
N GLN A 6 -2.68 -4.81 -12.40
CA GLN A 6 -1.33 -5.01 -11.86
C GLN A 6 -0.25 -3.93 -12.12
N ILE A 7 -0.55 -2.62 -12.05
CA ILE A 7 0.56 -1.64 -11.97
C ILE A 7 1.28 -1.71 -10.60
N VAL A 8 0.56 -2.05 -9.54
CA VAL A 8 1.09 -2.11 -8.18
C VAL A 8 0.81 -3.49 -7.61
N ASP A 9 1.87 -4.27 -7.43
CA ASP A 9 1.81 -5.54 -6.71
C ASP A 9 1.37 -5.30 -5.27
N ARG A 10 0.34 -6.03 -4.84
CA ARG A 10 -0.31 -5.81 -3.55
C ARG A 10 0.61 -6.17 -2.38
N ASP A 11 1.28 -7.30 -2.46
CA ASP A 11 2.19 -7.76 -1.42
C ASP A 11 3.36 -6.77 -1.30
N ARG A 12 3.89 -6.30 -2.43
CA ARG A 12 4.92 -5.27 -2.46
C ARG A 12 4.47 -3.95 -1.87
N LEU A 13 3.24 -3.51 -2.15
CA LEU A 13 2.64 -2.33 -1.54
C LEU A 13 2.56 -2.47 -0.01
N ILE A 14 2.09 -3.61 0.48
CA ILE A 14 2.01 -3.92 1.91
C ILE A 14 3.41 -3.89 2.55
N GLU A 15 4.43 -4.48 1.92
CA GLU A 15 5.81 -4.43 2.40
C GLU A 15 6.33 -2.99 2.54
N LEU A 16 6.10 -2.16 1.52
CA LEU A 16 6.57 -0.78 1.53
C LEU A 16 5.88 0.06 2.61
N ILE A 17 4.58 -0.15 2.83
CA ILE A 17 3.83 0.50 3.91
C ILE A 17 4.38 0.07 5.28
N ARG A 18 4.65 -1.24 5.47
CA ARG A 18 5.26 -1.76 6.71
C ARG A 18 6.66 -1.21 6.96
N GLN A 19 7.41 -0.87 5.92
CA GLN A 19 8.70 -0.18 5.99
C GLN A 19 8.58 1.33 6.28
N ARG A 20 7.37 1.83 6.57
CA ARG A 20 7.07 3.25 6.83
C ARG A 20 7.31 4.18 5.64
N ASN A 21 7.28 3.67 4.42
CA ASN A 21 7.32 4.53 3.23
C ASN A 21 6.00 5.32 3.13
N THR A 22 6.09 6.59 2.72
CA THR A 22 4.90 7.39 2.46
C THR A 22 4.24 6.98 1.14
N PRO A 23 2.93 7.23 0.97
CA PRO A 23 2.26 6.99 -0.31
C PRO A 23 2.98 7.63 -1.50
N GLU A 24 3.60 8.79 -1.31
CA GLU A 24 4.38 9.54 -2.29
C GLU A 24 5.66 8.79 -2.70
N GLN A 25 6.44 8.30 -1.72
CA GLN A 25 7.64 7.49 -2.00
C GLN A 25 7.27 6.18 -2.71
N ILE A 26 6.18 5.56 -2.27
CA ILE A 26 5.65 4.34 -2.90
C ILE A 26 5.25 4.63 -4.34
N ALA A 27 4.61 5.78 -4.59
CA ALA A 27 4.22 6.20 -5.93
C ALA A 27 5.43 6.39 -6.86
N GLU A 28 6.53 6.97 -6.34
CA GLU A 28 7.79 7.06 -7.08
C GLU A 28 8.38 5.69 -7.41
N ILE A 29 8.37 4.74 -6.47
CA ILE A 29 8.87 3.37 -6.67
C ILE A 29 8.10 2.65 -7.77
N PHE A 30 6.76 2.75 -7.74
CA PHE A 30 5.90 2.13 -8.74
C PHE A 30 5.73 2.95 -10.02
N ARG A 31 6.30 4.17 -10.07
CA ARG A 31 6.11 5.14 -11.17
C ARG A 31 4.64 5.39 -11.49
N VAL A 32 3.84 5.55 -10.44
CA VAL A 32 2.39 5.83 -10.52
C VAL A 32 2.07 7.16 -9.87
N ASP A 33 0.83 7.61 -10.06
CA ASP A 33 0.31 8.75 -9.34
C ASP A 33 0.08 8.42 -7.86
N GLY A 34 0.44 9.36 -6.96
CA GLY A 34 0.26 9.18 -5.52
C GLY A 34 -1.21 9.00 -5.11
N GLY A 35 -2.15 9.55 -5.88
CA GLY A 35 -3.58 9.32 -5.71
C GLY A 35 -3.97 7.86 -5.91
N ILE A 36 -3.34 7.15 -6.86
CA ILE A 36 -3.58 5.71 -7.08
C ILE A 36 -3.11 4.92 -5.86
N VAL A 37 -1.92 5.21 -5.34
CA VAL A 37 -1.39 4.54 -4.14
C VAL A 37 -2.28 4.80 -2.93
N ARG A 38 -2.72 6.04 -2.72
CA ARG A 38 -3.64 6.39 -1.63
C ARG A 38 -4.99 5.67 -1.75
N ASP A 39 -5.55 5.58 -2.95
CA ASP A 39 -6.79 4.85 -3.20
C ASP A 39 -6.60 3.35 -2.92
N MET A 40 -5.49 2.76 -3.34
CA MET A 40 -5.17 1.36 -3.07
C MET A 40 -4.98 1.07 -1.58
N ILE A 41 -4.26 1.92 -0.86
CA ILE A 41 -4.12 1.83 0.60
C ILE A 41 -5.50 1.85 1.25
N ARG A 42 -6.33 2.83 0.89
CA ARG A 42 -7.68 2.97 1.43
C ARG A 42 -8.55 1.75 1.15
N ARG A 43 -8.45 1.15 -0.05
CA ARG A 43 -9.13 -0.11 -0.38
C ARG A 43 -8.62 -1.26 0.48
N LEU A 44 -7.32 -1.37 0.73
CA LEU A 44 -6.76 -2.42 1.58
C LEU A 44 -7.28 -2.29 3.02
N GLU A 45 -7.29 -1.08 3.57
CA GLU A 45 -7.85 -0.80 4.90
C GLU A 45 -9.33 -1.21 4.99
N GLN A 46 -10.14 -0.85 3.99
CA GLN A 46 -11.56 -1.22 3.92
C GLN A 46 -11.80 -2.73 3.79
N ASN A 47 -10.87 -3.47 3.19
CA ASN A 47 -10.94 -4.93 3.04
C ASN A 47 -10.39 -5.69 4.26
N GLY A 48 -10.15 -5.01 5.40
CA GLY A 48 -9.69 -5.64 6.63
C GLY A 48 -8.18 -5.85 6.72
N TYR A 49 -7.40 -5.26 5.80
CA TYR A 49 -5.93 -5.34 5.85
C TYR A 49 -5.31 -4.23 6.71
N TYR A 50 -6.14 -3.41 7.37
CA TYR A 50 -5.67 -2.37 8.28
C TYR A 50 -4.67 -2.92 9.31
N ASP A 51 -5.02 -4.03 9.98
CA ASP A 51 -4.12 -4.64 10.96
C ASP A 51 -2.82 -5.10 10.29
N LEU A 52 -2.86 -5.68 9.08
CA LEU A 52 -1.64 -6.12 8.38
C LEU A 52 -0.72 -4.95 7.98
N LEU A 53 -1.29 -3.82 7.56
CA LEU A 53 -0.56 -2.62 7.19
C LEU A 53 0.11 -1.95 8.39
N HIS A 54 -0.52 -2.05 9.56
CA HIS A 54 -0.08 -1.40 10.81
C HIS A 54 0.48 -2.38 11.87
N SER A 55 0.52 -3.68 11.58
CA SER A 55 0.93 -4.75 12.52
C SER A 55 2.40 -4.69 12.91
N GLY A 56 3.19 -3.80 12.31
CA GLY A 56 4.53 -3.44 12.81
C GLY A 56 4.52 -2.77 14.19
N GLU A 57 3.36 -2.40 14.74
CA GLU A 57 3.24 -1.76 16.05
C GLU A 57 2.81 -2.68 17.21
N LYS A 58 2.44 -3.94 16.95
CA LYS A 58 1.94 -4.85 18.00
C LYS A 58 2.71 -6.17 18.09
N GLN A 59 3.99 -6.12 18.47
CA GLN A 59 4.63 -7.26 19.14
C GLN A 59 5.70 -6.78 20.14
N GLN A 60 5.28 -6.09 21.20
CA GLN A 60 5.97 -6.13 22.49
C GLN A 60 4.87 -6.18 23.56
N GLY A 61 4.40 -7.40 23.82
CA GLY A 61 3.74 -7.73 25.08
C GLY A 61 4.79 -8.04 26.15
#